data_AF-X0S3W4-F1
#
_entry.id   AF-X0S3W4-F1
#
_cell.length_a   1.000
_cell.length_b   1.000
_cell.length_c   1.000
_cell.angle_alpha   90.00
_cell.angle_beta   90.00
_cell.angle_gamma   90.00
#
_symmetry.space_group_name_H-M   'P 1'
#
loop_
_entity.id
_entity.type
_entity.pdbx_description
1 polymer ?
#
loop_
_entity_poly.entity_id
_entity_poly.type
_entity_poly.pdbx_seq_one_letter_code
_entity_poly.pdbx_strand_id
1 'polypeptide(L)'
;IQTDATTGDCVIGGFCAGATTCVFEGCTATGDVIVDINTTGVVYVGGFLGQAAAGTTTINECFAYGGVSFAGPGPAQVGGFVGNTTETITKCGAEGDVENSSAHATTNCSGGFVGNGATPSSIANCYAKGNVCEDGISHADANIGGFVGLLSSGTIATSYSAGAVYATGAPTNGGGFGGVDSSGTWTNCFWDKTTSGWTTSAGGTGKTTAEMHLEATFTNWDFDDVWDMASFTRAPGSGTAVWLSKVGDYDNFKEGVNDADSFMVQLASTNTVLWMEAFDNLIIGTSGDEWVMKSNNLDTPLTPNSWGVKQQTTYGSKNVQAMKVNETILFVDYVGRKLREMTFSYQNEKYVAPDLTALAEHITKSGITSMAYQRSPEPMVWATLGDGTLIAVTYDREQDVVAWATYPVGGTDVVVQSVCVTPGTTEDRVTISVRRKINSASVTYIEELASRTFTAIEDCFFVDSGITVANSPASVTIAGLTHLIGETVKVLGDGVEYTPTAVVNGDGEVTISTKVAKAQVGLAITSLVQPMRIVVDTQGGTSLGSITRINEIVAVFLDTGAAQYGSSEDDMHDIDFTDERLVNNSEITGLFSGEVVLSMPGGFTSQNSIIIKSEAPLPCTLAALVARMDVTGR
;
A
#
# COMPACT_ATOMS: atom_id res chain seq x y z
N ILE A 1 -6.28 -9.76 -24.33
CA ILE A 1 -6.57 -9.85 -25.78
C ILE A 1 -7.92 -9.17 -26.02
N GLN A 2 -7.96 -8.13 -26.87
CA GLN A 2 -9.20 -7.48 -27.32
C GLN A 2 -9.33 -7.64 -28.84
N THR A 3 -10.47 -8.15 -29.31
CA THR A 3 -10.74 -8.34 -30.74
C THR A 3 -12.16 -7.95 -31.12
N ASP A 4 -12.31 -7.35 -32.31
CA ASP A 4 -13.61 -7.08 -32.94
C ASP A 4 -14.37 -8.38 -33.27
N ALA A 5 -15.68 -8.25 -33.55
CA ALA A 5 -16.60 -9.38 -33.65
C ALA A 5 -16.15 -10.47 -34.64
N THR A 6 -15.97 -11.70 -34.14
CA THR A 6 -15.69 -12.91 -34.93
C THR A 6 -16.80 -13.95 -34.70
N THR A 7 -17.04 -14.81 -35.69
CA THR A 7 -18.08 -15.86 -35.64
C THR A 7 -17.52 -17.27 -35.40
N GLY A 8 -16.24 -17.39 -35.05
CA GLY A 8 -15.53 -18.67 -34.89
C GLY A 8 -15.11 -18.94 -33.44
N ASP A 9 -14.85 -20.22 -33.16
CA ASP A 9 -14.29 -20.65 -31.87
C ASP A 9 -12.91 -20.02 -31.65
N CYS A 10 -12.62 -19.66 -30.40
CA CYS A 10 -11.39 -18.98 -30.01
C CYS A 10 -10.65 -19.84 -28.97
N VAL A 11 -9.33 -19.98 -29.14
CA VAL A 11 -8.49 -20.78 -28.24
C VAL A 11 -7.36 -19.87 -27.73
N ILE A 12 -7.26 -19.70 -26.42
CA ILE A 12 -6.31 -18.78 -25.78
C ILE A 12 -5.68 -19.49 -24.59
N GLY A 13 -4.34 -19.51 -24.54
CA GLY A 13 -3.61 -20.02 -23.38
C GLY A 13 -2.42 -19.15 -23.04
N GLY A 14 -2.06 -19.09 -21.76
CA GLY A 14 -0.93 -18.27 -21.29
C GLY A 14 0.44 -18.76 -21.77
N PHE A 15 0.58 -20.07 -22.00
CA PHE A 15 1.78 -20.65 -22.62
C PHE A 15 1.59 -20.92 -24.12
N CYS A 16 0.49 -21.58 -24.48
CA CYS A 16 0.15 -21.89 -25.86
C CYS A 16 -1.37 -21.93 -26.05
N ALA A 17 -1.86 -21.56 -27.23
CA ALA A 17 -3.28 -21.64 -27.55
C ALA A 17 -3.76 -23.10 -27.60
N GLY A 18 -3.24 -23.93 -28.51
CA GLY A 18 -3.70 -25.29 -28.75
C GLY A 18 -2.58 -26.31 -28.88
N ALA A 19 -2.81 -27.53 -28.38
CA ALA A 19 -1.89 -28.66 -28.50
C ALA A 19 -2.62 -29.90 -29.06
N THR A 20 -1.93 -30.68 -29.88
CA THR A 20 -2.47 -31.92 -30.47
C THR A 20 -1.45 -33.04 -30.40
N THR A 21 -0.19 -32.79 -30.76
CA THR A 21 0.91 -33.77 -30.69
C THR A 21 2.14 -33.18 -29.98
N CYS A 22 1.97 -32.74 -28.73
CA CYS A 22 3.00 -32.03 -27.97
C CYS A 22 3.41 -32.77 -26.69
N VAL A 23 4.65 -32.54 -26.24
CA VAL A 23 5.14 -32.98 -24.93
C VAL A 23 5.56 -31.73 -24.17
N PHE A 24 4.93 -31.50 -23.02
CA PHE A 24 5.27 -30.42 -22.11
C PHE A 24 5.80 -31.03 -20.81
N GLU A 25 7.02 -30.68 -20.45
CA GLU A 25 7.73 -31.20 -19.28
C GLU A 25 8.38 -30.04 -18.52
N GLY A 26 8.08 -29.85 -17.23
CA GLY A 26 8.76 -28.84 -16.42
C GLY A 26 8.49 -27.39 -16.82
N CYS A 27 7.37 -27.09 -17.51
CA CYS A 27 7.10 -25.77 -18.08
C CYS A 27 6.27 -24.88 -17.15
N THR A 28 6.48 -23.57 -17.19
CA THR A 28 5.78 -22.62 -16.31
C THR A 28 5.22 -21.42 -17.07
N ALA A 29 3.98 -21.03 -16.76
CA ALA A 29 3.35 -19.78 -17.19
C ALA A 29 3.04 -18.89 -15.98
N THR A 30 3.49 -17.64 -15.99
CA THR A 30 3.36 -16.70 -14.86
C THR A 30 2.51 -15.47 -15.15
N GLY A 31 2.27 -15.15 -16.42
CA GLY A 31 1.51 -13.96 -16.81
C GLY A 31 -0.01 -14.20 -16.77
N ASP A 32 -0.75 -13.15 -16.44
CA ASP A 32 -2.22 -13.19 -16.45
C ASP A 32 -2.77 -13.31 -17.87
N VAL A 33 -3.82 -14.11 -18.02
CA VAL A 33 -4.57 -14.30 -19.27
C VAL A 33 -5.88 -13.54 -19.18
N ILE A 34 -5.87 -12.30 -19.65
CA ILE A 34 -7.05 -11.42 -19.67
C ILE A 34 -7.65 -11.41 -21.08
N VAL A 35 -8.89 -11.88 -21.21
CA VAL A 35 -9.61 -12.05 -22.47
C VAL A 35 -10.90 -11.23 -22.43
N ASP A 36 -11.02 -10.28 -23.34
CA ASP A 36 -12.22 -9.46 -23.53
C ASP A 36 -12.56 -9.47 -25.03
N ILE A 37 -13.49 -10.35 -25.43
CA ILE A 37 -13.78 -10.59 -26.85
C ILE A 37 -15.29 -10.65 -27.12
N ASN A 38 -15.68 -10.09 -28.26
CA ASN A 38 -17.07 -10.08 -28.72
C ASN A 38 -17.33 -11.21 -29.74
N THR A 39 -17.27 -12.47 -29.32
CA THR A 39 -17.56 -13.63 -30.18
C THR A 39 -18.81 -14.37 -29.73
N THR A 40 -19.51 -15.00 -30.67
CA THR A 40 -20.61 -15.94 -30.42
C THR A 40 -20.17 -17.41 -30.49
N GLY A 41 -18.91 -17.68 -30.88
CA GLY A 41 -18.32 -19.02 -30.90
C GLY A 41 -17.88 -19.48 -29.51
N VAL A 42 -17.48 -20.75 -29.38
CA VAL A 42 -16.98 -21.30 -28.10
C VAL A 42 -15.57 -20.78 -27.84
N VAL A 43 -15.34 -20.31 -26.62
CA VAL A 43 -14.03 -19.81 -26.18
C VAL A 43 -13.41 -20.77 -25.19
N TYR A 44 -12.19 -21.21 -25.47
CA TYR A 44 -11.38 -22.03 -24.59
C TYR A 44 -10.24 -21.19 -24.03
N VAL A 45 -10.24 -20.97 -22.73
CA VAL A 45 -9.23 -20.13 -22.06
C VAL A 45 -8.55 -20.91 -20.96
N GLY A 46 -7.22 -20.94 -20.97
CA GLY A 46 -6.43 -21.55 -19.89
C GLY A 46 -5.23 -20.73 -19.48
N GLY A 47 -4.84 -20.79 -18.20
CA GLY A 47 -3.62 -20.15 -17.71
C GLY A 47 -2.35 -20.73 -18.34
N PHE A 48 -2.36 -22.03 -18.67
CA PHE A 48 -1.29 -22.69 -19.42
C PHE A 48 -1.67 -22.94 -20.88
N LEU A 49 -2.77 -23.67 -21.12
CA LEU A 49 -3.23 -24.06 -22.46
C LEU A 49 -4.70 -23.72 -22.69
N GLY A 50 -5.04 -23.14 -23.83
CA GLY A 50 -6.45 -22.97 -24.20
C GLY A 50 -7.13 -24.32 -24.46
N GLN A 51 -6.52 -25.15 -25.31
CA GLN A 51 -7.04 -26.48 -25.63
C GLN A 51 -5.93 -27.53 -25.79
N ALA A 52 -6.11 -28.69 -25.15
CA ALA A 52 -5.36 -29.92 -25.43
C ALA A 52 -6.27 -30.90 -26.18
N ALA A 53 -6.22 -30.85 -27.50
CA ALA A 53 -7.07 -31.62 -28.40
C ALA A 53 -6.49 -33.01 -28.70
N ALA A 54 -7.37 -33.93 -29.11
CA ALA A 54 -7.04 -35.33 -29.37
C ALA A 54 -5.92 -35.49 -30.41
N GLY A 55 -4.79 -36.06 -29.98
CA GLY A 55 -3.64 -36.31 -30.85
C GLY A 55 -2.39 -36.88 -30.20
N THR A 56 -2.37 -37.25 -28.90
CA THR A 56 -1.21 -37.75 -28.11
C THR A 56 -0.41 -36.70 -27.32
N THR A 57 -1.07 -35.61 -26.89
CA THR A 57 -0.39 -34.62 -26.05
C THR A 57 -0.18 -35.13 -24.63
N THR A 58 1.02 -34.91 -24.09
CA THR A 58 1.34 -35.21 -22.67
C THR A 58 1.82 -33.96 -21.97
N ILE A 59 1.31 -33.71 -20.78
CA ILE A 59 1.65 -32.54 -19.95
C ILE A 59 2.05 -33.06 -18.58
N ASN A 60 3.33 -32.92 -18.24
CA ASN A 60 3.88 -33.38 -16.98
C ASN A 60 4.69 -32.27 -16.29
N GLU A 61 4.55 -32.14 -14.96
CA GLU A 61 5.36 -31.21 -14.15
C GLU A 61 5.28 -29.75 -14.63
N CYS A 62 4.09 -29.31 -15.06
CA CYS A 62 3.84 -27.97 -15.59
C CYS A 62 2.97 -27.12 -14.65
N PHE A 63 3.20 -25.80 -14.63
CA PHE A 63 2.57 -24.90 -13.65
C PHE A 63 2.04 -23.59 -14.28
N ALA A 64 0.87 -23.14 -13.81
CA ALA A 64 0.27 -21.85 -14.15
C ALA A 64 0.05 -21.00 -12.88
N TYR A 65 0.69 -19.83 -12.82
CA TYR A 65 0.59 -18.91 -11.67
C TYR A 65 -0.24 -17.66 -11.95
N GLY A 66 -0.33 -17.23 -13.21
CA GLY A 66 -1.12 -16.06 -13.59
C GLY A 66 -2.63 -16.34 -13.55
N GLY A 67 -3.41 -15.31 -13.22
CA GLY A 67 -4.88 -15.37 -13.22
C GLY A 67 -5.46 -15.46 -14.63
N VAL A 68 -6.68 -15.95 -14.74
CA VAL A 68 -7.42 -16.10 -16.00
C VAL A 68 -8.74 -15.35 -15.88
N SER A 69 -8.95 -14.32 -16.69
CA SER A 69 -10.19 -13.54 -16.72
C SER A 69 -10.79 -13.56 -18.13
N PHE A 70 -12.06 -13.92 -18.23
CA PHE A 70 -12.82 -13.91 -19.48
C PHE A 70 -14.06 -13.02 -19.38
N ALA A 71 -14.22 -12.13 -20.36
CA ALA A 71 -15.44 -11.36 -20.58
C ALA A 71 -15.88 -11.49 -22.05
N GLY A 72 -17.14 -11.83 -22.29
CA GLY A 72 -17.68 -11.94 -23.64
C GLY A 72 -19.10 -12.51 -23.69
N PRO A 73 -19.80 -12.39 -24.84
CA PRO A 73 -21.18 -12.89 -24.97
C PRO A 73 -21.31 -14.37 -25.33
N GLY A 74 -20.22 -15.01 -25.78
CA GLY A 74 -20.19 -16.41 -26.22
C GLY A 74 -19.95 -17.41 -25.08
N PRO A 75 -20.23 -18.70 -25.30
CA PRO A 75 -19.98 -19.75 -24.31
C PRO A 75 -18.49 -19.91 -24.04
N ALA A 76 -18.12 -20.05 -22.76
CA ALA A 76 -16.72 -20.10 -22.33
C ALA A 76 -16.40 -21.33 -21.47
N GLN A 77 -15.26 -21.95 -21.77
CA GLN A 77 -14.62 -23.00 -20.98
C GLN A 77 -13.30 -22.45 -20.43
N VAL A 78 -13.33 -22.06 -19.16
CA VAL A 78 -12.24 -21.33 -18.52
C VAL A 78 -11.61 -22.21 -17.44
N GLY A 79 -10.32 -22.48 -17.58
CA GLY A 79 -9.54 -23.23 -16.59
C GLY A 79 -8.34 -22.44 -16.09
N GLY A 80 -8.04 -22.51 -14.79
CA GLY A 80 -6.80 -21.92 -14.27
C GLY A 80 -5.54 -22.53 -14.89
N PHE A 81 -5.61 -23.80 -15.33
CA PHE A 81 -4.56 -24.46 -16.09
C PHE A 81 -4.93 -24.64 -17.57
N VAL A 82 -6.05 -25.32 -17.86
CA VAL A 82 -6.47 -25.65 -19.22
C VAL A 82 -7.96 -25.39 -19.46
N GLY A 83 -8.30 -24.72 -20.56
CA GLY A 83 -9.71 -24.47 -20.91
C GLY A 83 -10.44 -25.76 -21.26
N ASN A 84 -9.92 -26.51 -22.23
CA ASN A 84 -10.48 -27.80 -22.67
C ASN A 84 -9.40 -28.87 -22.85
N THR A 85 -9.64 -30.09 -22.40
CA THR A 85 -8.69 -31.20 -22.58
C THR A 85 -9.36 -32.53 -22.88
N THR A 86 -8.76 -33.31 -23.78
CA THR A 86 -9.05 -34.74 -24.02
C THR A 86 -7.82 -35.61 -23.77
N GLU A 87 -6.79 -35.07 -23.11
CA GLU A 87 -5.44 -35.64 -23.07
C GLU A 87 -4.98 -35.93 -21.64
N THR A 88 -3.73 -36.41 -21.51
CA THR A 88 -3.15 -36.78 -20.20
C THR A 88 -2.40 -35.60 -19.57
N ILE A 89 -2.74 -35.29 -18.32
CA ILE A 89 -2.14 -34.23 -17.51
C ILE A 89 -1.71 -34.81 -16.16
N THR A 90 -0.43 -34.75 -15.84
CA THR A 90 0.11 -35.32 -14.60
C THR A 90 1.02 -34.36 -13.86
N LYS A 91 0.98 -34.36 -12.53
CA LYS A 91 1.91 -33.58 -11.69
C LYS A 91 1.91 -32.07 -11.98
N CYS A 92 0.74 -31.49 -12.26
CA CYS A 92 0.63 -30.09 -12.69
C CYS A 92 -0.14 -29.24 -11.68
N GLY A 93 0.08 -27.92 -11.67
CA GLY A 93 -0.55 -27.00 -10.72
C GLY A 93 -1.08 -25.71 -11.33
N ALA A 94 -2.19 -25.20 -10.79
CA ALA A 94 -2.71 -23.86 -11.05
C ALA A 94 -2.95 -23.07 -9.77
N GLU A 95 -2.46 -21.83 -9.72
CA GLU A 95 -2.56 -20.95 -8.54
C GLU A 95 -3.26 -19.62 -8.82
N GLY A 96 -3.35 -19.19 -10.08
CA GLY A 96 -4.05 -17.97 -10.45
C GLY A 96 -5.56 -18.08 -10.34
N ASP A 97 -6.21 -16.97 -9.95
CA ASP A 97 -7.67 -16.87 -9.87
C ASP A 97 -8.32 -16.98 -11.25
N VAL A 98 -9.52 -17.55 -11.30
CA VAL A 98 -10.33 -17.76 -12.50
C VAL A 98 -11.60 -16.93 -12.40
N GLU A 99 -11.78 -16.00 -13.33
CA GLU A 99 -12.96 -15.16 -13.44
C GLU A 99 -13.63 -15.36 -14.79
N ASN A 100 -14.91 -15.73 -14.79
CA ASN A 100 -15.68 -15.90 -16.02
C ASN A 100 -16.95 -15.05 -15.97
N SER A 101 -16.95 -13.99 -16.77
CA SER A 101 -18.07 -13.07 -16.98
C SER A 101 -18.74 -13.26 -18.34
N SER A 102 -18.82 -14.51 -18.82
CA SER A 102 -19.54 -14.83 -20.05
C SER A 102 -21.03 -14.54 -19.90
N ALA A 103 -21.65 -13.75 -20.79
CA ALA A 103 -23.10 -13.50 -20.74
C ALA A 103 -23.96 -14.66 -21.31
N HIS A 104 -23.35 -15.80 -21.66
CA HIS A 104 -24.03 -16.91 -22.33
C HIS A 104 -24.84 -17.79 -21.35
N ALA A 105 -26.06 -18.18 -21.74
CA ALA A 105 -27.02 -18.76 -20.81
C ALA A 105 -26.94 -20.28 -20.61
N THR A 106 -26.24 -21.07 -21.46
CA THR A 106 -26.47 -22.53 -21.50
C THR A 106 -25.24 -23.46 -21.51
N THR A 107 -24.00 -22.99 -21.35
CA THR A 107 -22.81 -23.88 -21.52
C THR A 107 -21.49 -23.39 -20.88
N ASN A 108 -21.54 -22.52 -19.86
CA ASN A 108 -20.32 -22.01 -19.23
C ASN A 108 -19.73 -23.03 -18.26
N CYS A 109 -18.42 -23.26 -18.38
CA CYS A 109 -17.69 -24.19 -17.52
C CYS A 109 -16.44 -23.50 -16.96
N SER A 110 -16.39 -23.35 -15.64
CA SER A 110 -15.28 -22.68 -14.96
C SER A 110 -14.67 -23.61 -13.91
N GLY A 111 -13.37 -23.84 -14.02
CA GLY A 111 -12.63 -24.69 -13.09
C GLY A 111 -11.30 -24.10 -12.68
N GLY A 112 -10.94 -24.25 -11.41
CA GLY A 112 -9.64 -23.77 -10.91
C GLY A 112 -8.44 -24.44 -11.58
N PHE A 113 -8.62 -25.66 -12.12
CA PHE A 113 -7.64 -26.35 -12.95
C PHE A 113 -8.13 -26.48 -14.41
N VAL A 114 -9.30 -27.09 -14.61
CA VAL A 114 -9.83 -27.42 -15.96
C VAL A 114 -11.20 -26.80 -16.17
N GLY A 115 -11.42 -26.10 -17.28
CA GLY A 115 -12.78 -25.68 -17.66
C GLY A 115 -13.67 -26.87 -17.98
N ASN A 116 -13.31 -27.62 -19.03
CA ASN A 116 -14.01 -28.84 -19.46
C ASN A 116 -13.05 -30.01 -19.72
N GLY A 117 -13.22 -31.08 -18.94
CA GLY A 117 -12.58 -32.38 -19.18
C GLY A 117 -13.43 -33.23 -20.12
N ALA A 118 -12.99 -33.39 -21.36
CA ALA A 118 -13.68 -34.12 -22.41
C ALA A 118 -13.04 -35.51 -22.69
N THR A 119 -13.73 -36.30 -23.52
CA THR A 119 -13.57 -37.75 -23.67
C THR A 119 -12.34 -38.20 -24.47
N PRO A 120 -11.49 -39.11 -23.96
CA PRO A 120 -11.20 -39.43 -22.56
C PRO A 120 -9.94 -38.72 -22.05
N SER A 121 -10.11 -37.77 -21.12
CA SER A 121 -9.01 -37.13 -20.40
C SER A 121 -8.54 -37.96 -19.19
N SER A 122 -7.25 -37.89 -18.88
CA SER A 122 -6.66 -38.52 -17.68
C SER A 122 -5.84 -37.50 -16.92
N ILE A 123 -6.33 -37.11 -15.74
CA ILE A 123 -5.73 -36.08 -14.91
C ILE A 123 -5.32 -36.70 -13.58
N ALA A 124 -4.04 -36.63 -13.22
CA ALA A 124 -3.57 -37.23 -11.98
C ALA A 124 -2.48 -36.42 -11.30
N ASN A 125 -2.47 -36.42 -9.96
CA ASN A 125 -1.47 -35.71 -9.17
C ASN A 125 -1.44 -34.20 -9.44
N CYS A 126 -2.62 -33.57 -9.59
CA CYS A 126 -2.71 -32.15 -9.95
C CYS A 126 -3.39 -31.33 -8.84
N TYR A 127 -3.17 -30.02 -8.82
CA TYR A 127 -3.80 -29.15 -7.84
C TYR A 127 -4.28 -27.80 -8.40
N ALA A 128 -5.31 -27.23 -7.75
CA ALA A 128 -5.80 -25.87 -7.98
C ALA A 128 -5.92 -25.10 -6.66
N LYS A 129 -5.32 -23.90 -6.58
CA LYS A 129 -5.40 -23.02 -5.41
C LYS A 129 -6.12 -21.69 -5.67
N GLY A 130 -6.17 -21.25 -6.92
CA GLY A 130 -6.86 -20.01 -7.30
C GLY A 130 -8.36 -20.08 -7.02
N ASN A 131 -8.93 -18.92 -6.69
CA ASN A 131 -10.37 -18.76 -6.54
C ASN A 131 -11.06 -18.90 -7.89
N VAL A 132 -12.29 -19.41 -7.91
CA VAL A 132 -13.10 -19.53 -9.12
C VAL A 132 -14.36 -18.71 -8.92
N CYS A 133 -14.54 -17.69 -9.76
CA CYS A 133 -15.73 -16.88 -9.75
C CYS A 133 -16.44 -16.79 -11.11
N GLU A 134 -17.77 -16.81 -11.04
CA GLU A 134 -18.62 -16.47 -12.18
C GLU A 134 -19.48 -15.25 -11.82
N ASP A 135 -19.35 -14.18 -12.61
CA ASP A 135 -20.07 -12.91 -12.39
C ASP A 135 -20.89 -12.51 -13.61
N GLY A 136 -22.08 -11.92 -13.39
CA GLY A 136 -22.90 -11.33 -14.46
C GLY A 136 -23.74 -12.29 -15.31
N ILE A 137 -23.94 -13.54 -14.89
CA ILE A 137 -24.69 -14.58 -15.64
C ILE A 137 -26.14 -14.79 -15.22
N SER A 138 -26.96 -15.35 -16.12
CA SER A 138 -28.24 -15.98 -15.76
C SER A 138 -28.00 -17.43 -15.31
N HIS A 139 -28.11 -17.66 -14.01
CA HIS A 139 -27.58 -18.79 -13.22
C HIS A 139 -28.12 -20.21 -13.45
N ALA A 140 -28.98 -20.43 -14.45
CA ALA A 140 -29.67 -21.71 -14.59
C ALA A 140 -28.73 -22.88 -15.00
N ASP A 141 -27.66 -22.60 -15.76
CA ASP A 141 -26.84 -23.66 -16.42
C ASP A 141 -25.31 -23.42 -16.32
N ALA A 142 -24.87 -22.66 -15.32
CA ALA A 142 -23.44 -22.40 -15.08
C ALA A 142 -22.76 -23.55 -14.32
N ASN A 143 -21.68 -24.11 -14.87
CA ASN A 143 -20.97 -25.26 -14.31
C ASN A 143 -19.66 -24.81 -13.65
N ILE A 144 -19.69 -24.60 -12.33
CA ILE A 144 -18.55 -24.06 -11.59
C ILE A 144 -17.98 -25.10 -10.60
N GLY A 145 -16.67 -25.33 -10.66
CA GLY A 145 -15.99 -26.23 -9.72
C GLY A 145 -14.63 -25.72 -9.27
N GLY A 146 -14.26 -25.99 -8.02
CA GLY A 146 -12.95 -25.57 -7.51
C GLY A 146 -11.75 -26.20 -8.23
N PHE A 147 -11.92 -27.36 -8.85
CA PHE A 147 -10.92 -28.02 -9.68
C PHE A 147 -11.35 -28.10 -11.15
N VAL A 148 -12.57 -28.57 -11.42
CA VAL A 148 -13.10 -28.73 -12.79
C VAL A 148 -14.53 -28.23 -12.91
N GLY A 149 -14.81 -27.45 -13.96
CA GLY A 149 -16.17 -26.96 -14.23
C GLY A 149 -17.10 -28.10 -14.64
N LEU A 150 -16.76 -28.77 -15.74
CA LEU A 150 -17.49 -29.94 -16.27
C LEU A 150 -16.54 -31.10 -16.54
N LEU A 151 -16.84 -32.28 -16.00
CA LEU A 151 -16.23 -33.54 -16.43
C LEU A 151 -17.24 -34.34 -17.27
N SER A 152 -17.09 -34.26 -18.58
CA SER A 152 -17.98 -34.95 -19.53
C SER A 152 -17.74 -36.47 -19.50
N SER A 153 -16.46 -36.87 -19.53
CA SER A 153 -15.98 -38.22 -19.27
C SER A 153 -14.45 -38.20 -19.09
N GLY A 154 -13.89 -39.17 -18.37
CA GLY A 154 -12.47 -39.22 -18.08
C GLY A 154 -12.19 -39.63 -16.64
N THR A 155 -10.92 -39.55 -16.24
CA THR A 155 -10.46 -39.90 -14.89
C THR A 155 -9.76 -38.72 -14.25
N ILE A 156 -10.10 -38.43 -13.00
CA ILE A 156 -9.34 -37.52 -12.13
C ILE A 156 -8.90 -38.30 -10.90
N ALA A 157 -7.60 -38.33 -10.65
CA ALA A 157 -7.02 -39.09 -9.55
C ALA A 157 -6.07 -38.22 -8.71
N THR A 158 -6.04 -38.48 -7.40
CA THR A 158 -4.99 -37.98 -6.50
C THR A 158 -4.77 -36.47 -6.64
N SER A 159 -5.85 -35.70 -6.71
CA SER A 159 -5.82 -34.27 -7.03
C SER A 159 -6.64 -33.45 -6.03
N TYR A 160 -6.30 -32.16 -5.84
CA TYR A 160 -7.00 -31.32 -4.87
C TYR A 160 -7.33 -29.90 -5.34
N SER A 161 -8.38 -29.31 -4.75
CA SER A 161 -8.68 -27.87 -4.85
C SER A 161 -8.75 -27.20 -3.47
N ALA A 162 -8.27 -25.95 -3.39
CA ALA A 162 -8.24 -25.18 -2.15
C ALA A 162 -8.76 -23.73 -2.27
N GLY A 163 -9.03 -23.23 -3.48
CA GLY A 163 -9.56 -21.88 -3.70
C GLY A 163 -11.04 -21.72 -3.31
N ALA A 164 -11.46 -20.47 -3.10
CA ALA A 164 -12.87 -20.13 -2.92
C ALA A 164 -13.64 -20.38 -4.23
N VAL A 165 -14.91 -20.81 -4.13
CA VAL A 165 -15.77 -21.02 -5.30
C VAL A 165 -17.06 -20.25 -5.08
N TYR A 166 -17.33 -19.24 -5.91
CA TYR A 166 -18.52 -18.41 -5.72
C TYR A 166 -19.08 -17.89 -7.04
N ALA A 167 -20.39 -17.62 -7.05
CA ALA A 167 -21.07 -17.00 -8.18
C ALA A 167 -22.18 -16.08 -7.67
N THR A 168 -22.46 -15.00 -8.40
CA THR A 168 -23.32 -13.90 -7.91
C THR A 168 -24.82 -14.21 -7.83
N GLY A 169 -25.28 -15.43 -8.14
CA GLY A 169 -26.70 -15.80 -8.06
C GLY A 169 -27.04 -17.29 -7.97
N ALA A 170 -26.29 -18.04 -7.15
CA ALA A 170 -26.60 -19.42 -6.75
C ALA A 170 -26.75 -20.41 -7.93
N PRO A 171 -25.64 -20.90 -8.50
CA PRO A 171 -25.67 -21.74 -9.70
C PRO A 171 -26.36 -23.08 -9.41
N THR A 172 -27.13 -23.59 -10.38
CA THR A 172 -27.76 -24.91 -10.28
C THR A 172 -26.73 -26.05 -10.19
N ASN A 173 -25.54 -25.82 -10.76
CA ASN A 173 -24.49 -26.81 -10.97
C ASN A 173 -23.13 -26.31 -10.42
N GLY A 174 -23.00 -26.28 -9.09
CA GLY A 174 -21.79 -25.83 -8.39
C GLY A 174 -21.22 -26.85 -7.41
N GLY A 175 -19.89 -26.88 -7.26
CA GLY A 175 -19.24 -27.77 -6.31
C GLY A 175 -17.85 -27.33 -5.84
N GLY A 176 -17.47 -27.78 -4.64
CA GLY A 176 -16.15 -27.46 -4.07
C GLY A 176 -14.95 -28.04 -4.86
N PHE A 177 -15.17 -29.11 -5.63
CA PHE A 177 -14.16 -29.71 -6.51
C PHE A 177 -14.61 -29.79 -7.97
N GLY A 178 -15.76 -30.42 -8.25
CA GLY A 178 -16.35 -30.54 -9.58
C GLY A 178 -17.72 -29.87 -9.64
N GLY A 179 -17.98 -29.08 -10.68
CA GLY A 179 -19.30 -28.47 -10.92
C GLY A 179 -20.33 -29.48 -11.40
N VAL A 180 -20.07 -30.12 -12.55
CA VAL A 180 -20.93 -31.17 -13.13
C VAL A 180 -20.14 -32.42 -13.46
N ASP A 181 -20.75 -33.57 -13.19
CA ASP A 181 -20.28 -34.88 -13.66
C ASP A 181 -21.33 -35.51 -14.58
N SER A 182 -20.93 -35.88 -15.80
CA SER A 182 -21.78 -36.62 -16.75
C SER A 182 -21.46 -38.11 -16.82
N SER A 183 -20.19 -38.51 -16.66
CA SER A 183 -19.74 -39.91 -16.69
C SER A 183 -18.27 -40.11 -16.26
N GLY A 184 -17.74 -39.23 -15.43
CA GLY A 184 -16.37 -39.23 -14.94
C GLY A 184 -16.09 -40.23 -13.82
N THR A 185 -14.81 -40.51 -13.58
CA THR A 185 -14.35 -41.33 -12.44
C THR A 185 -13.38 -40.52 -11.58
N TRP A 186 -13.61 -40.51 -10.28
CA TRP A 186 -12.88 -39.68 -9.31
C TRP A 186 -12.26 -40.59 -8.25
N THR A 187 -10.94 -40.53 -8.07
CA THR A 187 -10.23 -41.40 -7.12
C THR A 187 -9.28 -40.60 -6.26
N ASN A 188 -9.40 -40.67 -4.92
CA ASN A 188 -8.52 -39.95 -3.99
C ASN A 188 -8.43 -38.44 -4.24
N CYS A 189 -9.52 -37.81 -4.71
CA CYS A 189 -9.59 -36.37 -4.93
C CYS A 189 -10.20 -35.66 -3.72
N PHE A 190 -9.66 -34.50 -3.36
CA PHE A 190 -10.08 -33.76 -2.16
C PHE A 190 -10.34 -32.28 -2.46
N TRP A 191 -11.21 -31.65 -1.68
CA TRP A 191 -11.33 -30.19 -1.68
C TRP A 191 -11.46 -29.62 -0.28
N ASP A 192 -11.02 -28.39 -0.10
CA ASP A 192 -11.22 -27.66 1.14
C ASP A 192 -12.65 -27.09 1.19
N LYS A 193 -13.51 -27.69 2.01
CA LYS A 193 -14.90 -27.27 2.21
C LYS A 193 -15.04 -25.99 3.05
N THR A 194 -13.99 -25.57 3.73
CA THR A 194 -13.96 -24.33 4.52
C THR A 194 -13.64 -23.14 3.63
N THR A 195 -12.62 -23.24 2.76
CA THR A 195 -12.26 -22.15 1.84
C THR A 195 -13.17 -22.06 0.64
N SER A 196 -13.56 -23.21 0.04
CA SER A 196 -14.46 -23.20 -1.13
C SER A 196 -15.80 -22.55 -0.83
N GLY A 197 -16.29 -22.63 0.41
CA GLY A 197 -17.63 -22.19 0.79
C GLY A 197 -18.74 -23.20 0.45
N TRP A 198 -18.40 -24.37 -0.09
CA TRP A 198 -19.35 -25.41 -0.52
C TRP A 198 -19.30 -26.66 0.36
N THR A 199 -20.48 -27.20 0.67
CA THR A 199 -20.62 -28.48 1.38
C THR A 199 -20.80 -29.68 0.45
N THR A 200 -21.01 -29.45 -0.84
CA THR A 200 -21.27 -30.49 -1.87
C THR A 200 -20.37 -30.30 -3.09
N SER A 201 -20.22 -31.36 -3.88
CA SER A 201 -19.45 -31.37 -5.12
C SER A 201 -19.87 -32.57 -5.98
N ALA A 202 -19.73 -32.49 -7.30
CA ALA A 202 -20.02 -33.60 -8.21
C ALA A 202 -19.06 -34.79 -8.02
N GLY A 203 -17.82 -34.52 -7.60
CA GLY A 203 -16.80 -35.54 -7.34
C GLY A 203 -15.78 -35.10 -6.29
N GLY A 204 -15.00 -36.06 -5.77
CA GLY A 204 -14.00 -35.90 -4.69
C GLY A 204 -14.56 -36.12 -3.27
N THR A 205 -13.78 -35.78 -2.23
CA THR A 205 -14.24 -35.74 -0.83
C THR A 205 -13.87 -34.42 -0.16
N GLY A 206 -14.86 -33.74 0.44
CA GLY A 206 -14.66 -32.48 1.15
C GLY A 206 -13.99 -32.67 2.51
N LYS A 207 -12.95 -31.88 2.75
CA LYS A 207 -12.13 -31.84 3.97
C LYS A 207 -12.07 -30.42 4.48
N THR A 208 -12.01 -30.22 5.79
CA THR A 208 -11.71 -28.89 6.35
C THR A 208 -10.29 -28.47 6.02
N THR A 209 -9.99 -27.18 6.07
CA THR A 209 -8.61 -26.66 5.95
C THR A 209 -7.64 -27.40 6.86
N ALA A 210 -8.04 -27.65 8.12
CA ALA A 210 -7.21 -28.41 9.05
C ALA A 210 -6.94 -29.84 8.57
N GLU A 211 -7.95 -30.55 8.04
CA GLU A 211 -7.77 -31.89 7.49
C GLU A 211 -6.92 -31.88 6.20
N MET A 212 -7.02 -30.85 5.37
CA MET A 212 -6.22 -30.68 4.15
C MET A 212 -4.72 -30.44 4.43
N HIS A 213 -4.36 -30.09 5.67
CA HIS A 213 -2.97 -29.95 6.13
C HIS A 213 -2.45 -31.17 6.91
N LEU A 214 -3.20 -32.27 6.95
CA LEU A 214 -2.79 -33.50 7.63
C LEU A 214 -2.45 -34.58 6.59
N GLU A 215 -1.19 -35.03 6.55
CA GLU A 215 -0.73 -36.10 5.65
C GLU A 215 -1.58 -37.37 5.78
N ALA A 216 -2.03 -37.69 6.99
CA ALA A 216 -2.93 -38.82 7.27
C ALA A 216 -4.29 -38.74 6.55
N THR A 217 -4.69 -37.57 6.06
CA THR A 217 -5.88 -37.40 5.21
C THR A 217 -5.68 -37.97 3.80
N PHE A 218 -4.43 -38.03 3.34
CA PHE A 218 -4.02 -38.36 1.98
C PHE A 218 -3.38 -39.75 1.90
N THR A 219 -4.00 -40.76 2.51
CA THR A 219 -3.42 -42.11 2.70
C THR A 219 -2.98 -42.86 1.44
N ASN A 220 -3.44 -42.43 0.26
CA ASN A 220 -3.13 -43.06 -1.03
C ASN A 220 -2.32 -42.13 -1.94
N TRP A 221 -1.70 -41.09 -1.38
CA TRP A 221 -0.85 -40.13 -2.09
C TRP A 221 0.61 -40.51 -1.87
N ASP A 222 1.43 -40.25 -2.89
CA ASP A 222 2.86 -40.49 -2.85
C ASP A 222 3.58 -39.23 -2.34
N PHE A 223 4.00 -39.25 -1.08
CA PHE A 223 4.75 -38.17 -0.43
C PHE A 223 6.28 -38.36 -0.52
N ASP A 224 6.74 -39.44 -1.14
CA ASP A 224 8.16 -39.69 -1.32
C ASP A 224 8.66 -39.00 -2.61
N ASP A 225 7.87 -39.08 -3.69
CA ASP A 225 8.33 -38.68 -5.03
C ASP A 225 7.41 -37.68 -5.77
N VAL A 226 6.17 -37.44 -5.30
CA VAL A 226 5.19 -36.62 -6.04
C VAL A 226 4.73 -35.39 -5.25
N TRP A 227 4.32 -35.60 -4.01
CA TRP A 227 3.79 -34.55 -3.16
C TRP A 227 4.76 -34.24 -2.02
N ASP A 228 4.94 -32.97 -1.71
CA ASP A 228 5.57 -32.55 -0.46
C ASP A 228 4.54 -31.83 0.39
N MET A 229 4.37 -32.28 1.63
CA MET A 229 3.59 -31.56 2.62
C MET A 229 4.57 -30.88 3.54
N ALA A 230 4.78 -29.58 3.31
CA ALA A 230 5.55 -28.75 4.23
C ALA A 230 5.00 -28.98 5.63
N SER A 231 5.76 -29.68 6.47
CA SER A 231 5.40 -29.93 7.85
C SER A 231 5.51 -28.60 8.59
N PHE A 232 4.52 -27.74 8.45
CA PHE A 232 4.24 -26.69 9.43
C PHE A 232 3.68 -27.40 10.67
N THR A 233 4.51 -28.22 11.32
CA THR A 233 4.16 -28.86 12.60
C THR A 233 4.05 -27.84 13.73
N ARG A 234 4.30 -26.56 13.45
CA ARG A 234 3.94 -25.44 14.32
C ARG A 234 3.32 -24.38 13.44
N ALA A 235 2.03 -24.14 13.63
CA ALA A 235 1.40 -22.89 13.20
C ALA A 235 2.29 -21.71 13.64
N PRO A 236 2.28 -20.56 12.94
CA PRO A 236 2.93 -19.31 13.40
C PRO A 236 2.50 -18.80 14.80
N GLY A 237 1.72 -19.59 15.55
CA GLY A 237 1.08 -19.29 16.82
C GLY A 237 1.89 -19.54 18.09
N SER A 238 3.20 -19.28 18.13
CA SER A 238 3.76 -18.88 19.44
C SER A 238 3.96 -17.38 19.54
N GLY A 239 3.96 -16.64 18.43
CA GLY A 239 4.23 -15.20 18.39
C GLY A 239 5.56 -14.78 19.01
N THR A 240 6.29 -15.65 19.72
CA THR A 240 7.37 -15.34 20.66
C THR A 240 8.70 -15.93 20.20
N ALA A 241 8.72 -16.56 19.03
CA ALA A 241 9.88 -17.22 18.44
C ALA A 241 10.24 -16.55 17.11
N VAL A 242 11.54 -16.51 16.83
CA VAL A 242 12.13 -16.09 15.56
C VAL A 242 12.54 -17.34 14.78
N TRP A 243 12.19 -17.39 13.49
CA TRP A 243 12.41 -18.53 12.62
C TRP A 243 13.37 -18.13 11.51
N LEU A 244 14.42 -18.93 11.31
CA LEU A 244 15.44 -18.70 10.29
C LEU A 244 15.45 -19.91 9.35
N SER A 245 15.19 -19.69 8.07
CA SER A 245 15.17 -20.75 7.04
C SER A 245 16.57 -21.26 6.72
N LYS A 246 16.62 -22.37 5.97
CA LYS A 246 17.86 -22.91 5.43
C LYS A 246 18.50 -21.88 4.49
N VAL A 247 19.83 -21.76 4.56
CA VAL A 247 20.58 -20.86 3.67
C VAL A 247 20.41 -21.31 2.21
N GLY A 248 19.91 -20.41 1.37
CA GLY A 248 19.69 -20.66 -0.06
C GLY A 248 18.39 -21.40 -0.40
N ASP A 249 17.57 -21.73 0.60
CA ASP A 249 16.30 -22.44 0.44
C ASP A 249 15.27 -21.83 1.41
N TYR A 250 14.65 -20.73 0.97
CA TYR A 250 13.88 -19.83 1.84
C TYR A 250 12.60 -20.44 2.41
N ASP A 251 12.06 -21.46 1.75
CA ASP A 251 10.83 -22.15 2.16
C ASP A 251 11.12 -23.35 3.08
N ASN A 252 12.39 -23.68 3.29
CA ASN A 252 12.81 -24.81 4.09
C ASN A 252 13.10 -24.41 5.55
N PHE A 253 12.15 -24.71 6.42
CA PHE A 253 12.24 -24.53 7.87
C PHE A 253 12.40 -25.84 8.64
N LYS A 254 12.92 -26.90 7.99
CA LYS A 254 13.25 -28.15 8.66
C LYS A 254 14.51 -27.96 9.50
N GLU A 255 14.36 -28.01 10.82
CA GLU A 255 15.46 -27.80 11.75
C GLU A 255 16.61 -28.77 11.47
N GLY A 256 17.83 -28.24 11.48
CA GLY A 256 19.04 -29.02 11.34
C GLY A 256 20.15 -28.50 12.25
N VAL A 257 21.31 -29.14 12.16
CA VAL A 257 22.46 -28.87 13.04
C VAL A 257 23.66 -28.33 12.27
N ASN A 258 23.64 -28.36 10.94
CA ASN A 258 24.73 -27.84 10.14
C ASN A 258 24.60 -26.32 10.01
N ASP A 259 25.70 -25.64 9.70
CA ASP A 259 25.75 -24.17 9.69
C ASP A 259 24.75 -23.51 8.72
N ALA A 260 24.36 -24.21 7.66
CA ALA A 260 23.41 -23.74 6.65
C ALA A 260 21.96 -24.19 6.91
N ASP A 261 21.71 -25.01 7.93
CA ASP A 261 20.37 -25.52 8.21
C ASP A 261 19.49 -24.47 8.89
N SER A 262 18.18 -24.63 8.72
CA SER A 262 17.20 -23.79 9.40
C SER A 262 17.22 -24.04 10.92
N PHE A 263 16.80 -23.05 11.69
CA PHE A 263 16.64 -23.16 13.14
C PHE A 263 15.65 -22.13 13.69
N MET A 264 15.20 -22.36 14.92
CA MET A 264 14.25 -21.51 15.62
C MET A 264 14.83 -21.02 16.94
N VAL A 265 14.60 -19.75 17.23
CA VAL A 265 15.03 -19.09 18.47
C VAL A 265 13.80 -18.65 19.26
N GLN A 266 13.57 -19.31 20.39
CA GLN A 266 12.54 -18.92 21.34
C GLN A 266 13.06 -17.75 22.19
N LEU A 267 12.37 -16.60 22.15
CA LEU A 267 12.68 -15.51 23.07
C LEU A 267 12.23 -15.90 24.48
N ALA A 268 13.00 -15.49 25.49
CA ALA A 268 12.67 -15.67 26.90
C ALA A 268 11.61 -14.64 27.36
N SER A 269 10.52 -14.52 26.61
CA SER A 269 9.41 -13.59 26.82
C SER A 269 8.10 -14.23 26.36
N THR A 270 6.99 -13.80 26.95
CA THR A 270 5.63 -14.14 26.50
C THR A 270 5.07 -13.10 25.52
N ASN A 271 5.87 -12.09 25.17
CA ASN A 271 5.48 -11.00 24.28
C ASN A 271 5.59 -11.41 22.82
N THR A 272 4.55 -11.10 22.05
CA THR A 272 4.50 -11.38 20.61
C THR A 272 5.49 -10.48 19.87
N VAL A 273 6.34 -11.03 19.02
CA VAL A 273 7.17 -10.39 18.02
C VAL A 273 6.27 -9.68 17.01
N LEU A 274 6.52 -8.38 16.82
CA LEU A 274 5.70 -7.49 15.99
C LEU A 274 6.48 -6.94 14.79
N TRP A 275 7.79 -6.75 14.95
CA TRP A 275 8.66 -6.33 13.86
C TRP A 275 10.08 -6.85 14.09
N MET A 276 10.82 -6.95 13.01
CA MET A 276 12.25 -7.24 13.00
C MET A 276 12.94 -6.29 12.04
N GLU A 277 14.10 -5.77 12.40
CA GLU A 277 14.87 -4.85 11.55
C GLU A 277 16.36 -5.19 11.62
N ALA A 278 17.01 -5.13 10.46
CA ALA A 278 18.43 -5.45 10.34
C ALA A 278 19.29 -4.19 10.49
N PHE A 279 20.23 -4.24 11.44
CA PHE A 279 21.29 -3.25 11.61
C PHE A 279 22.62 -4.00 11.76
N ASP A 280 23.54 -3.57 12.63
CA ASP A 280 24.73 -4.36 13.00
C ASP A 280 24.35 -5.73 13.59
N ASN A 281 23.22 -5.79 14.27
CA ASN A 281 22.60 -7.01 14.76
C ASN A 281 21.13 -7.02 14.36
N LEU A 282 20.49 -8.19 14.42
CA LEU A 282 19.06 -8.30 14.20
C LEU A 282 18.32 -7.77 15.43
N ILE A 283 17.53 -6.70 15.26
CA ILE A 283 16.70 -6.13 16.32
C ILE A 283 15.29 -6.67 16.18
N ILE A 284 14.70 -7.05 17.32
CA ILE A 284 13.38 -7.67 17.39
C ILE A 284 12.53 -6.88 18.36
N GLY A 285 11.45 -6.29 17.86
CA GLY A 285 10.43 -5.64 18.69
C GLY A 285 9.31 -6.59 19.02
N THR A 286 8.92 -6.63 20.29
CA THR A 286 7.79 -7.41 20.77
C THR A 286 6.74 -6.51 21.41
N SER A 287 5.58 -7.04 21.77
CA SER A 287 4.52 -6.29 22.44
C SER A 287 4.91 -5.67 23.79
N GLY A 288 6.02 -6.10 24.42
CA GLY A 288 6.44 -5.56 25.72
C GLY A 288 7.93 -5.27 25.87
N ASP A 289 8.77 -5.79 24.97
CA ASP A 289 10.22 -5.70 25.07
C ASP A 289 10.88 -5.59 23.69
N GLU A 290 12.10 -5.06 23.66
CA GLU A 290 12.94 -5.05 22.47
C GLU A 290 14.20 -5.88 22.72
N TRP A 291 14.61 -6.68 21.73
CA TRP A 291 15.68 -7.66 21.83
C TRP A 291 16.70 -7.50 20.71
N VAL A 292 17.93 -7.91 20.97
CA VAL A 292 18.98 -8.08 19.97
C VAL A 292 19.27 -9.56 19.82
N MET A 293 19.34 -10.03 18.58
CA MET A 293 19.83 -11.35 18.21
C MET A 293 21.15 -11.21 17.44
N LYS A 294 22.14 -12.00 17.84
CA LYS A 294 23.48 -12.01 17.24
C LYS A 294 24.17 -13.36 17.40
N SER A 295 25.26 -13.58 16.67
CA SER A 295 26.11 -14.75 16.91
C SER A 295 26.84 -14.66 18.26
N ASN A 296 27.20 -15.82 18.81
CA ASN A 296 28.00 -15.89 20.04
C ASN A 296 29.45 -15.42 19.83
N ASN A 297 29.95 -15.50 18.59
CA ASN A 297 31.28 -15.00 18.23
C ASN A 297 31.15 -13.73 17.38
N LEU A 298 32.06 -12.78 17.64
CA LEU A 298 32.14 -11.53 16.87
C LEU A 298 32.40 -11.83 15.39
N ASP A 299 31.71 -11.10 14.50
CA ASP A 299 31.88 -11.18 13.03
C ASP A 299 31.69 -12.59 12.44
N THR A 300 30.86 -13.41 13.08
CA THR A 300 30.49 -14.74 12.56
C THR A 300 29.00 -14.80 12.23
N PRO A 301 28.61 -15.60 11.22
CA PRO A 301 27.20 -15.77 10.88
C PRO A 301 26.43 -16.42 12.02
N LEU A 302 25.12 -16.17 12.03
CA LEU A 302 24.17 -16.93 12.84
C LEU A 302 24.07 -18.36 12.28
N THR A 303 24.21 -19.36 13.15
CA THR A 303 24.03 -20.77 12.79
C THR A 303 23.20 -21.48 13.86
N PRO A 304 22.65 -22.67 13.61
CA PRO A 304 21.88 -23.41 14.62
C PRO A 304 22.60 -23.60 15.96
N ASN A 305 23.94 -23.62 15.95
CA ASN A 305 24.78 -23.81 17.13
C ASN A 305 25.44 -22.52 17.66
N SER A 306 25.31 -21.38 16.96
CA SER A 306 25.95 -20.12 17.35
C SER A 306 24.99 -18.93 17.20
N TRP A 307 24.22 -18.69 18.25
CA TRP A 307 23.34 -17.54 18.39
C TRP A 307 23.15 -17.18 19.86
N GLY A 308 22.79 -15.92 20.11
CA GLY A 308 22.46 -15.39 21.41
C GLY A 308 21.45 -14.25 21.29
N VAL A 309 20.52 -14.20 22.24
CA VAL A 309 19.51 -13.15 22.35
C VAL A 309 19.68 -12.39 23.66
N LYS A 310 19.58 -11.06 23.61
CA LYS A 310 19.67 -10.19 24.78
C LYS A 310 18.62 -9.11 24.74
N GLN A 311 17.84 -9.00 25.80
CA GLN A 311 16.86 -7.93 25.95
C GLN A 311 17.54 -6.56 26.08
N GLN A 312 17.09 -5.60 25.28
CA GLN A 312 17.58 -4.23 25.23
C GLN A 312 16.70 -3.26 26.04
N THR A 313 15.40 -3.25 25.77
CA THR A 313 14.45 -2.38 26.47
C THR A 313 13.16 -3.13 26.81
N THR A 314 12.32 -2.51 27.63
CA THR A 314 11.02 -3.04 28.12
C THR A 314 9.89 -2.07 27.77
N TYR A 315 10.03 -1.31 26.67
CA TYR A 315 9.02 -0.31 26.30
C TYR A 315 7.84 -0.96 25.60
N GLY A 316 8.10 -2.02 24.84
CA GLY A 316 7.13 -2.66 24.01
C GLY A 316 6.87 -1.85 22.76
N SER A 317 6.44 -2.55 21.73
CA SER A 317 6.24 -2.01 20.40
C SER A 317 4.78 -2.12 19.98
N LYS A 318 4.35 -1.18 19.13
CA LYS A 318 3.12 -1.32 18.36
C LYS A 318 3.39 -2.20 17.13
N ASN A 319 2.34 -2.78 16.56
CA ASN A 319 2.41 -3.52 15.30
C ASN A 319 2.55 -2.58 14.09
N VAL A 320 3.68 -1.89 14.03
CA VAL A 320 4.12 -1.01 12.95
C VAL A 320 5.59 -1.35 12.70
N GLN A 321 5.98 -1.59 11.44
CA GLN A 321 7.36 -1.91 11.09
C GLN A 321 8.28 -0.77 11.56
N ALA A 322 9.30 -1.12 12.34
CA ALA A 322 10.35 -0.18 12.71
C ALA A 322 11.16 0.21 11.47
N MET A 323 11.72 1.41 11.47
CA MET A 323 12.44 1.93 10.31
C MET A 323 13.88 2.26 10.67
N LYS A 324 14.81 1.84 9.81
CA LYS A 324 16.19 2.31 9.88
C LYS A 324 16.30 3.73 9.34
N VAL A 325 16.74 4.64 10.19
CA VAL A 325 16.97 6.06 9.86
C VAL A 325 18.39 6.39 10.27
N ASN A 326 19.24 6.64 9.26
CA ASN A 326 20.68 6.83 9.42
C ASN A 326 21.32 5.68 10.22
N GLU A 327 21.92 5.97 11.38
CA GLU A 327 22.56 4.99 12.27
C GLU A 327 21.65 4.52 13.43
N THR A 328 20.34 4.72 13.31
CA THR A 328 19.37 4.44 14.37
C THR A 328 18.17 3.68 13.84
N ILE A 329 17.43 3.03 14.75
CA ILE A 329 16.13 2.43 14.44
C ILE A 329 15.04 3.23 15.14
N LEU A 330 14.07 3.72 14.37
CA LEU A 330 12.89 4.38 14.93
C LEU A 330 11.75 3.38 15.02
N PHE A 331 11.13 3.28 16.20
CA PHE A 331 9.99 2.41 16.43
C PHE A 331 8.93 3.09 17.30
N VAL A 332 7.69 2.64 17.15
CA VAL A 332 6.55 3.16 17.91
C VAL A 332 6.33 2.30 19.15
N ASP A 333 6.19 2.95 20.30
CA ASP A 333 5.92 2.26 21.56
C ASP A 333 4.58 1.52 21.58
N TYR A 334 4.38 0.60 22.52
CA TYR A 334 3.19 -0.25 22.62
C TYR A 334 1.86 0.53 22.56
N VAL A 335 1.78 1.69 23.22
CA VAL A 335 0.57 2.52 23.25
C VAL A 335 0.34 3.27 21.92
N GLY A 336 1.40 3.46 21.12
CA GLY A 336 1.33 4.17 19.86
C GLY A 336 1.62 5.66 19.96
N ARG A 337 2.01 6.17 21.14
CA ARG A 337 2.10 7.63 21.40
C ARG A 337 3.52 8.15 21.39
N LYS A 338 4.51 7.28 21.52
CA LYS A 338 5.92 7.68 21.55
C LYS A 338 6.64 7.11 20.36
N LEU A 339 7.29 7.98 19.59
CA LEU A 339 8.31 7.57 18.63
C LEU A 339 9.64 7.47 19.38
N ARG A 340 10.22 6.29 19.39
CA ARG A 340 11.46 5.99 20.11
C ARG A 340 12.60 5.79 19.14
N GLU A 341 13.74 6.36 19.49
CA GLU A 341 14.98 6.21 18.74
C GLU A 341 15.86 5.18 19.43
N MET A 342 16.00 4.00 18.85
CA MET A 342 16.90 2.98 19.32
C MET A 342 18.32 3.24 18.81
N THR A 343 19.25 3.43 19.74
CA THR A 343 20.66 3.69 19.48
C THR A 343 21.55 2.96 20.49
N PHE A 344 22.78 2.60 20.08
CA PHE A 344 23.70 1.88 20.95
C PHE A 344 24.41 2.85 21.91
N SER A 345 24.31 2.60 23.22
CA SER A 345 25.04 3.34 24.24
C SER A 345 26.32 2.60 24.62
N TYR A 346 27.47 3.17 24.26
CA TYR A 346 28.79 2.64 24.65
C TYR A 346 29.02 2.63 26.16
N GLN A 347 28.41 3.57 26.90
CA GLN A 347 28.53 3.62 28.36
C GLN A 347 27.80 2.47 29.05
N ASN A 348 26.63 2.10 28.53
CA ASN A 348 25.80 1.02 29.07
C ASN A 348 26.05 -0.33 28.40
N GLU A 349 26.86 -0.36 27.33
CA GLU A 349 27.08 -1.51 26.43
C GLU A 349 25.76 -2.16 25.98
N LYS A 350 24.76 -1.32 25.68
CA LYS A 350 23.37 -1.73 25.44
C LYS A 350 22.66 -0.73 24.54
N TYR A 351 21.67 -1.18 23.76
CA TYR A 351 20.76 -0.26 23.08
C TYR A 351 19.84 0.44 24.09
N VAL A 352 19.70 1.75 23.93
CA VAL A 352 18.75 2.59 24.65
C VAL A 352 17.74 3.15 23.66
N ALA A 353 16.56 3.56 24.14
CA ALA A 353 15.48 4.06 23.30
C ALA A 353 14.84 5.36 23.85
N PRO A 354 15.54 6.51 23.77
CA PRO A 354 14.98 7.82 24.08
C PRO A 354 13.69 8.13 23.30
N ASP A 355 12.86 9.00 23.88
CA ASP A 355 11.57 9.43 23.33
C ASP A 355 11.73 10.72 22.51
N LEU A 356 11.55 10.64 21.19
CA LEU A 356 11.63 11.79 20.27
C LEU A 356 10.41 12.72 20.38
N THR A 357 9.33 12.24 20.99
CA THR A 357 8.05 12.94 21.15
C THR A 357 7.96 13.72 22.45
N ALA A 358 8.99 13.68 23.31
CA ALA A 358 8.96 14.24 24.66
C ALA A 358 8.62 15.75 24.69
N LEU A 359 9.03 16.52 23.68
CA LEU A 359 8.73 17.95 23.55
C LEU A 359 7.42 18.24 22.79
N ALA A 360 6.79 17.21 22.22
CA ALA A 360 5.64 17.33 21.33
C ALA A 360 4.57 16.24 21.57
N GLU A 361 4.36 15.82 22.84
CA GLU A 361 3.46 14.71 23.19
C GLU A 361 2.00 14.89 22.71
N HIS A 362 1.61 16.13 22.41
CA HIS A 362 0.28 16.47 21.90
C HIS A 362 0.08 16.06 20.44
N ILE A 363 1.14 16.00 19.63
CA ILE A 363 1.08 15.73 18.19
C ILE A 363 0.67 14.28 17.93
N THR A 364 1.14 13.33 18.73
CA THR A 364 0.88 11.89 18.55
C THR A 364 -0.26 11.36 19.43
N LYS A 365 -1.11 12.24 19.95
CA LYS A 365 -2.11 11.91 21.00
C LYS A 365 -3.09 10.79 20.60
N SER A 366 -3.54 10.77 19.35
CA SER A 366 -4.43 9.76 18.77
C SER A 366 -3.71 8.47 18.38
N GLY A 367 -2.38 8.47 18.40
CA GLY A 367 -1.50 7.33 18.22
C GLY A 367 -1.10 7.10 16.76
N ILE A 368 0.18 6.81 16.54
CA ILE A 368 0.78 6.52 15.22
C ILE A 368 0.27 5.19 14.67
N THR A 369 -0.12 5.15 13.40
CA THR A 369 -0.70 3.98 12.71
C THR A 369 0.14 3.44 11.56
N SER A 370 0.91 4.30 10.90
CA SER A 370 1.87 3.95 9.84
C SER A 370 3.03 4.92 9.89
N MET A 371 4.19 4.51 9.36
CA MET A 371 5.35 5.39 9.18
C MET A 371 6.04 5.13 7.84
N ALA A 372 6.67 6.16 7.30
CA ALA A 372 7.55 6.05 6.13
C ALA A 372 8.70 7.05 6.23
N TYR A 373 9.86 6.74 5.64
CA TYR A 373 11.06 7.58 5.72
C TYR A 373 11.45 8.11 4.34
N GLN A 374 11.47 9.43 4.23
CA GLN A 374 11.97 10.21 3.11
C GLN A 374 13.40 10.66 3.40
N ARG A 375 14.32 10.40 2.47
CA ARG A 375 15.73 10.77 2.58
C ARG A 375 16.04 12.07 1.84
N SER A 376 15.36 12.30 0.71
CA SER A 376 15.62 13.44 -0.18
C SER A 376 14.32 14.18 -0.53
N PRO A 377 14.30 15.53 -0.62
CA PRO A 377 15.43 16.44 -0.41
C PRO A 377 15.87 16.57 1.05
N GLU A 378 14.94 16.51 2.00
CA GLU A 378 15.24 16.54 3.42
C GLU A 378 14.90 15.20 4.12
N PRO A 379 15.64 14.82 5.17
CA PRO A 379 15.33 13.63 5.96
C PRO A 379 14.07 13.87 6.79
N MET A 380 12.96 13.26 6.36
CA MET A 380 11.65 13.39 6.98
C MET A 380 11.06 12.01 7.29
N VAL A 381 10.60 11.83 8.52
CA VAL A 381 9.82 10.66 8.92
C VAL A 381 8.35 11.07 8.93
N TRP A 382 7.59 10.51 8.00
CA TRP A 382 6.16 10.69 7.89
C TRP A 382 5.42 9.67 8.75
N ALA A 383 4.32 10.08 9.38
CA ALA A 383 3.46 9.17 10.12
C ALA A 383 1.99 9.54 9.99
N THR A 384 1.12 8.54 9.92
CA THR A 384 -0.34 8.72 10.02
C THR A 384 -0.81 8.48 11.44
N LEU A 385 -1.87 9.16 11.85
CA LEU A 385 -2.44 9.05 13.19
C LEU A 385 -3.81 8.37 13.21
N GLY A 386 -4.24 7.91 14.39
CA GLY A 386 -5.54 7.26 14.59
C GLY A 386 -6.75 8.16 14.34
N ASP A 387 -6.58 9.48 14.35
CA ASP A 387 -7.61 10.46 13.99
C ASP A 387 -7.59 10.83 12.49
N GLY A 388 -6.67 10.26 11.70
CA GLY A 388 -6.53 10.53 10.27
C GLY A 388 -5.60 11.70 9.92
N THR A 389 -4.97 12.34 10.90
CA THR A 389 -3.98 13.39 10.65
C THR A 389 -2.67 12.80 10.11
N LEU A 390 -2.06 13.48 9.13
CA LEU A 390 -0.69 13.23 8.71
C LEU A 390 0.24 14.13 9.51
N ILE A 391 1.35 13.57 9.99
CA ILE A 391 2.41 14.32 10.67
C ILE A 391 3.75 13.99 10.04
N ALA A 392 4.72 14.87 10.23
CA ALA A 392 6.11 14.58 9.92
C ALA A 392 7.03 15.04 11.04
N VAL A 393 8.18 14.38 11.14
CA VAL A 393 9.33 14.87 11.89
C VAL A 393 10.51 15.02 10.96
N THR A 394 11.02 16.25 10.85
CA THR A 394 12.34 16.49 10.26
C THR A 394 13.37 15.96 11.23
N TYR A 395 14.12 14.95 10.81
CA TYR A 395 15.04 14.20 11.64
C TYR A 395 16.44 14.29 11.04
N ASP A 396 17.21 15.26 11.51
CA ASP A 396 18.61 15.44 11.13
C ASP A 396 19.46 15.52 12.41
N ARG A 397 20.04 14.37 12.79
CA ARG A 397 20.91 14.28 13.98
C ARG A 397 22.28 14.92 13.77
N GLU A 398 22.73 15.12 12.53
CA GLU A 398 24.00 15.80 12.27
C GLU A 398 23.89 17.30 12.60
N GLN A 399 22.71 17.87 12.40
CA GLN A 399 22.39 19.26 12.71
C GLN A 399 21.68 19.46 14.07
N ASP A 400 21.50 18.38 14.84
CA ASP A 400 20.73 18.37 16.10
C ASP A 400 19.27 18.86 15.94
N VAL A 401 18.63 18.49 14.83
CA VAL A 401 17.26 18.86 14.48
C VAL A 401 16.32 17.67 14.66
N VAL A 402 15.33 17.86 15.54
CA VAL A 402 14.14 17.02 15.66
C VAL A 402 12.93 17.95 15.71
N ALA A 403 12.29 18.19 14.56
CA ALA A 403 11.22 19.17 14.42
C ALA A 403 9.92 18.50 13.97
N TRP A 404 8.92 18.49 14.84
CA TRP A 404 7.61 17.94 14.56
C TRP A 404 6.67 18.97 13.91
N ALA A 405 5.89 18.53 12.93
CA ALA A 405 4.84 19.33 12.32
C ALA A 405 3.63 18.47 11.95
N THR A 406 2.44 19.07 12.02
CA THR A 406 1.20 18.50 11.48
C THR A 406 1.03 18.92 10.02
N TYR A 407 0.57 17.99 9.19
CA TYR A 407 0.28 18.20 7.77
C TYR A 407 -1.22 17.96 7.54
N PRO A 408 -2.08 18.95 7.85
CA PRO A 408 -3.50 18.84 7.58
C PRO A 408 -3.73 18.72 6.07
N VAL A 409 -4.58 17.77 5.67
CA VAL A 409 -4.97 17.57 4.27
C VAL A 409 -6.36 18.16 4.04
N GLY A 410 -6.52 18.91 2.96
CA GLY A 410 -7.74 19.60 2.58
C GLY A 410 -8.91 18.66 2.25
N GLY A 411 -10.12 19.19 2.46
CA GLY A 411 -11.39 18.51 2.17
C GLY A 411 -12.28 18.32 3.40
N THR A 412 -13.37 17.60 3.22
CA THR A 412 -14.35 17.29 4.29
C THR A 412 -14.20 15.84 4.75
N ASP A 413 -14.31 15.59 6.06
CA ASP A 413 -14.22 14.26 6.68
C ASP A 413 -12.95 13.49 6.27
N VAL A 414 -11.81 14.20 6.27
CA VAL A 414 -10.53 13.71 5.75
C VAL A 414 -9.85 12.77 6.73
N VAL A 415 -9.42 11.60 6.24
CA VAL A 415 -8.63 10.61 6.98
C VAL A 415 -7.48 10.14 6.08
N VAL A 416 -6.24 10.44 6.47
CA VAL A 416 -5.04 9.85 5.86
C VAL A 416 -4.83 8.45 6.44
N GLN A 417 -4.92 7.43 5.60
CA GLN A 417 -4.96 6.02 6.01
C GLN A 417 -3.59 5.37 6.04
N SER A 418 -2.72 5.76 5.13
CA SER A 418 -1.36 5.22 5.00
C SER A 418 -0.45 6.23 4.33
N VAL A 419 0.85 6.05 4.54
CA VAL A 419 1.93 6.77 3.88
C VAL A 419 2.98 5.77 3.44
N CYS A 420 3.54 5.99 2.25
CA CYS A 420 4.61 5.21 1.66
C CYS A 420 5.62 6.18 1.03
N VAL A 421 6.90 5.82 1.07
CA VAL A 421 7.94 6.57 0.38
C VAL A 421 8.65 5.64 -0.59
N THR A 422 8.77 6.07 -1.84
CA THR A 422 9.51 5.35 -2.89
C THR A 422 10.63 6.23 -3.45
N PRO A 423 11.79 5.66 -3.82
CA PRO A 423 12.84 6.46 -4.44
C PRO A 423 12.38 7.07 -5.77
N GLY A 424 12.65 8.35 -5.99
CA GLY A 424 12.49 9.02 -7.29
C GLY A 424 13.83 9.39 -7.91
N THR A 425 13.79 10.08 -9.06
CA THR A 425 15.01 10.47 -9.80
C THR A 425 15.66 11.75 -9.28
N THR A 426 14.86 12.68 -8.76
CA THR A 426 15.29 14.00 -8.24
C THR A 426 15.14 14.06 -6.73
N GLU A 427 14.01 13.58 -6.23
CA GLU A 427 13.66 13.47 -4.82
C GLU A 427 12.87 12.18 -4.57
N ASP A 428 12.72 11.81 -3.31
CA ASP A 428 11.87 10.68 -2.94
C ASP A 428 10.39 11.04 -3.09
N ARG A 429 9.59 10.09 -3.58
CA ARG A 429 8.16 10.26 -3.81
C ARG A 429 7.39 9.83 -2.56
N VAL A 430 6.71 10.77 -1.92
CA VAL A 430 5.82 10.51 -0.78
C VAL A 430 4.41 10.30 -1.31
N THR A 431 3.87 9.10 -1.14
CA THR A 431 2.51 8.73 -1.55
C THR A 431 1.66 8.46 -0.32
N ILE A 432 0.48 9.06 -0.27
CA ILE A 432 -0.50 8.89 0.81
C ILE A 432 -1.82 8.34 0.27
N SER A 433 -2.47 7.49 1.07
CA SER A 433 -3.87 7.13 0.84
C SER A 433 -4.76 8.03 1.67
N VAL A 434 -5.67 8.75 1.03
CA VAL A 434 -6.56 9.71 1.69
C VAL A 434 -8.01 9.38 1.41
N ARG A 435 -8.78 9.14 2.47
CA ARG A 435 -10.22 9.06 2.40
C ARG A 435 -10.82 10.41 2.69
N ARG A 436 -11.73 10.89 1.85
CA ARG A 436 -12.48 12.13 2.08
C ARG A 436 -13.89 12.02 1.54
N LYS A 437 -14.75 12.97 1.93
CA LYS A 437 -16.10 13.08 1.39
C LYS A 437 -16.10 13.99 0.17
N ILE A 438 -16.51 13.46 -0.98
CA ILE A 438 -16.71 14.19 -2.24
C ILE A 438 -18.15 13.95 -2.69
N ASN A 439 -18.88 15.02 -3.00
CA ASN A 439 -20.29 14.93 -3.40
C ASN A 439 -21.12 14.03 -2.46
N SER A 440 -20.91 14.17 -1.15
CA SER A 440 -21.50 13.36 -0.07
C SER A 440 -21.10 11.89 0.03
N ALA A 441 -20.28 11.36 -0.88
CA ALA A 441 -19.75 10.00 -0.83
C ALA A 441 -18.33 9.95 -0.25
N SER A 442 -18.01 8.93 0.54
CA SER A 442 -16.63 8.68 0.98
C SER A 442 -15.85 8.01 -0.13
N VAL A 443 -14.79 8.66 -0.61
CA VAL A 443 -13.92 8.16 -1.67
C VAL A 443 -12.49 8.12 -1.15
N THR A 444 -11.73 7.10 -1.54
CA THR A 444 -10.31 6.96 -1.21
C THR A 444 -9.47 7.25 -2.43
N TYR A 445 -8.54 8.19 -2.28
CA TYR A 445 -7.59 8.60 -3.30
C TYR A 445 -6.19 8.15 -2.92
N ILE A 446 -5.36 7.94 -3.93
CA ILE A 446 -3.91 7.79 -3.78
C ILE A 446 -3.30 9.07 -4.31
N GLU A 447 -2.56 9.77 -3.46
CA GLU A 447 -2.02 11.10 -3.74
C GLU A 447 -0.52 11.12 -3.53
N GLU A 448 0.17 11.88 -4.37
CA GLU A 448 1.60 12.11 -4.26
C GLU A 448 1.83 13.55 -3.83
N LEU A 449 2.68 13.77 -2.82
CA LEU A 449 3.07 15.12 -2.43
C LEU A 449 3.90 15.73 -3.56
N ALA A 450 3.48 16.91 -4.02
CA ALA A 450 4.16 17.62 -5.10
C ALA A 450 5.56 18.08 -4.69
N SER A 451 6.43 18.20 -5.69
CA SER A 451 7.77 18.74 -5.48
C SER A 451 7.73 20.16 -4.97
N ARG A 452 8.64 20.45 -4.03
CA ARG A 452 8.90 21.83 -3.58
C ARG A 452 9.89 22.55 -4.50
N THR A 453 10.45 21.86 -5.49
CA THR A 453 11.37 22.46 -6.47
C THR A 453 10.59 22.96 -7.68
N PHE A 454 10.68 24.24 -7.98
CA PHE A 454 10.06 24.87 -9.14
C PHE A 454 10.96 25.98 -9.68
N THR A 455 10.83 26.28 -10.97
CA THR A 455 11.64 27.32 -11.64
C THR A 455 10.83 28.55 -12.06
N ALA A 456 9.50 28.44 -12.01
CA ALA A 456 8.58 29.51 -12.38
C ALA A 456 7.39 29.52 -11.42
N ILE A 457 6.78 30.69 -11.23
CA ILE A 457 5.67 30.87 -10.28
C ILE A 457 4.42 30.08 -10.72
N GLU A 458 4.19 29.93 -12.02
CA GLU A 458 3.09 29.11 -12.58
C GLU A 458 3.26 27.59 -12.35
N ASP A 459 4.44 27.14 -11.93
CA ASP A 459 4.73 25.75 -11.56
C ASP A 459 4.45 25.46 -10.08
N CYS A 460 4.21 26.49 -9.26
CA CYS A 460 3.98 26.36 -7.83
C CYS A 460 2.72 25.52 -7.54
N PHE A 461 2.89 24.38 -6.87
CA PHE A 461 1.80 23.45 -6.57
C PHE A 461 1.54 23.39 -5.05
N PHE A 462 0.81 24.38 -4.54
CA PHE A 462 0.46 24.49 -3.11
C PHE A 462 -1.05 24.36 -2.91
N VAL A 463 -1.59 23.22 -3.37
CA VAL A 463 -2.99 22.82 -3.24
C VAL A 463 -3.08 21.33 -2.95
N ASP A 464 -4.13 20.90 -2.27
CA ASP A 464 -4.35 19.48 -1.96
C ASP A 464 -5.29 18.81 -2.96
N SER A 465 -5.11 17.51 -3.19
CA SER A 465 -5.91 16.75 -4.16
C SER A 465 -5.96 17.43 -5.55
N GLY A 466 -4.92 18.20 -5.89
CA GLY A 466 -4.94 19.08 -7.05
C GLY A 466 -4.54 18.42 -8.36
N ILE A 467 -4.73 19.13 -9.46
CA ILE A 467 -4.21 18.78 -10.78
C ILE A 467 -3.59 20.00 -11.46
N THR A 468 -2.63 19.76 -12.33
CA THR A 468 -2.13 20.75 -13.29
C THR A 468 -2.92 20.64 -14.58
N VAL A 469 -3.54 21.73 -15.02
CA VAL A 469 -4.29 21.82 -16.28
C VAL A 469 -3.54 22.71 -17.26
N ALA A 470 -3.36 22.21 -18.48
CA ALA A 470 -2.81 22.97 -19.59
C ALA A 470 -3.91 23.25 -20.63
N ASN A 471 -4.17 24.53 -20.90
CA ASN A 471 -5.16 25.02 -21.86
C ASN A 471 -4.47 25.48 -23.13
N SER A 472 -4.84 24.88 -24.26
CA SER A 472 -4.38 25.30 -25.59
C SER A 472 -5.57 25.36 -26.56
N PRO A 473 -6.12 26.55 -26.88
CA PRO A 473 -5.68 27.88 -26.43
C PRO A 473 -6.04 28.20 -24.97
N ALA A 474 -5.45 29.26 -24.41
CA ALA A 474 -5.79 29.75 -23.07
C ALA A 474 -7.31 29.95 -22.89
N SER A 475 -7.84 29.49 -21.76
CA SER A 475 -9.27 29.36 -21.51
C SER A 475 -9.66 29.90 -20.13
N VAL A 476 -10.92 30.34 -20.00
CA VAL A 476 -11.55 30.67 -18.71
C VAL A 476 -12.12 29.43 -18.02
N THR A 477 -12.28 28.33 -18.75
CA THR A 477 -12.78 27.06 -18.23
C THR A 477 -11.60 26.15 -17.94
N ILE A 478 -11.55 25.62 -16.72
CA ILE A 478 -10.59 24.62 -16.26
C ILE A 478 -11.37 23.32 -16.04
N ALA A 479 -11.08 22.30 -16.83
CA ALA A 479 -11.76 21.00 -16.79
C ALA A 479 -10.87 19.90 -16.19
N GLY A 480 -11.45 18.72 -15.95
CA GLY A 480 -10.72 17.54 -15.45
C GLY A 480 -10.76 17.37 -13.93
N LEU A 481 -11.60 18.13 -13.23
CA LEU A 481 -11.74 18.13 -11.77
C LEU A 481 -12.86 17.19 -11.29
N THR A 482 -13.08 16.07 -12.00
CA THR A 482 -14.20 15.16 -11.69
C THR A 482 -14.08 14.54 -10.29
N HIS A 483 -12.87 14.47 -9.74
CA HIS A 483 -12.59 14.02 -8.38
C HIS A 483 -12.89 15.05 -7.29
N LEU A 484 -13.20 16.30 -7.65
CA LEU A 484 -13.49 17.40 -6.72
C LEU A 484 -14.89 18.01 -6.94
N ILE A 485 -15.80 17.32 -7.64
CA ILE A 485 -17.16 17.82 -7.92
C ILE A 485 -17.87 18.24 -6.62
N GLY A 486 -18.35 19.48 -6.59
CA GLY A 486 -19.04 20.07 -5.44
C GLY A 486 -18.12 20.69 -4.38
N GLU A 487 -16.81 20.47 -4.47
CA GLU A 487 -15.85 21.03 -3.52
C GLU A 487 -15.45 22.46 -3.88
N THR A 488 -15.03 23.21 -2.85
CA THR A 488 -14.45 24.54 -3.00
C THR A 488 -12.94 24.43 -3.19
N VAL A 489 -12.43 25.04 -4.26
CA VAL A 489 -11.03 24.94 -4.69
C VAL A 489 -10.35 26.30 -4.79
N LYS A 490 -9.03 26.29 -4.65
CA LYS A 490 -8.11 27.37 -4.99
C LYS A 490 -7.55 27.15 -6.38
N VAL A 491 -7.29 28.25 -7.10
CA VAL A 491 -6.76 28.23 -8.47
C VAL A 491 -5.58 29.17 -8.56
N LEU A 492 -4.43 28.65 -8.95
CA LEU A 492 -3.28 29.43 -9.42
C LEU A 492 -3.28 29.40 -10.95
N GLY A 493 -3.56 30.53 -11.59
CA GLY A 493 -3.65 30.63 -13.05
C GLY A 493 -2.53 31.48 -13.61
N ASP A 494 -1.67 30.92 -14.47
CA ASP A 494 -0.49 31.57 -15.05
C ASP A 494 0.35 32.35 -14.00
N GLY A 495 0.51 31.77 -12.79
CA GLY A 495 1.29 32.36 -11.70
C GLY A 495 0.55 33.37 -10.82
N VAL A 496 -0.74 33.62 -11.07
CA VAL A 496 -1.55 34.56 -10.30
C VAL A 496 -2.68 33.82 -9.58
N GLU A 497 -2.84 34.07 -8.29
CA GLU A 497 -3.98 33.52 -7.53
C GLU A 497 -5.29 34.10 -8.06
N TYR A 498 -6.24 33.22 -8.35
CA TYR A 498 -7.62 33.62 -8.59
C TYR A 498 -8.34 33.85 -7.26
N THR A 499 -8.78 35.10 -7.07
CA THR A 499 -9.66 35.52 -5.97
C THR A 499 -10.98 35.95 -6.62
N PRO A 500 -12.15 35.31 -6.37
CA PRO A 500 -12.63 34.54 -5.21
C PRO A 500 -12.39 33.01 -5.24
N THR A 501 -12.84 32.30 -4.20
CA THR A 501 -12.92 30.82 -4.21
C THR A 501 -13.83 30.30 -5.31
N ALA A 502 -13.46 29.19 -5.95
CA ALA A 502 -14.25 28.54 -6.99
C ALA A 502 -14.87 27.24 -6.51
N VAL A 503 -16.03 26.86 -7.05
CA VAL A 503 -16.69 25.58 -6.77
C VAL A 503 -16.71 24.75 -8.04
N VAL A 504 -16.31 23.49 -7.95
CA VAL A 504 -16.32 22.57 -9.08
C VAL A 504 -17.75 22.17 -9.42
N ASN A 505 -18.17 22.38 -10.67
CA ASN A 505 -19.52 22.08 -11.14
C ASN A 505 -19.73 20.56 -11.38
N GLY A 506 -20.96 20.17 -11.77
CA GLY A 506 -21.31 18.76 -12.03
C GLY A 506 -20.57 18.11 -13.20
N ASP A 507 -19.95 18.89 -14.09
CA ASP A 507 -19.15 18.42 -15.22
C ASP A 507 -17.67 18.28 -14.85
N GLY A 508 -17.28 18.59 -13.60
CA GLY A 508 -15.88 18.57 -13.17
C GLY A 508 -15.09 19.77 -13.69
N GLU A 509 -15.74 20.93 -13.79
CA GLU A 509 -15.14 22.16 -14.31
C GLU A 509 -15.27 23.35 -13.35
N VAL A 510 -14.34 24.29 -13.48
CA VAL A 510 -14.36 25.61 -12.85
C VAL A 510 -14.25 26.68 -13.93
N THR A 511 -15.03 27.76 -13.80
CA THR A 511 -14.90 28.95 -14.66
C THR A 511 -14.32 30.11 -13.87
N ILE A 512 -13.24 30.71 -14.38
CA ILE A 512 -12.55 31.87 -13.81
C ILE A 512 -12.73 33.13 -14.69
N SER A 513 -12.35 34.31 -14.19
CA SER A 513 -12.56 35.59 -14.88
C SER A 513 -11.57 35.88 -16.01
N THR A 514 -10.40 35.24 -15.99
CA THR A 514 -9.28 35.53 -16.88
C THR A 514 -8.88 34.26 -17.62
N LYS A 515 -8.54 34.36 -18.91
CA LYS A 515 -8.04 33.22 -19.67
C LYS A 515 -6.65 32.85 -19.18
N VAL A 516 -6.43 31.57 -18.89
CA VAL A 516 -5.13 31.05 -18.45
C VAL A 516 -4.67 29.90 -19.33
N ALA A 517 -3.37 29.83 -19.58
CA ALA A 517 -2.73 28.75 -20.33
C ALA A 517 -2.37 27.57 -19.42
N LYS A 518 -2.01 27.84 -18.16
CA LYS A 518 -1.68 26.85 -17.15
C LYS A 518 -2.42 27.17 -15.86
N ALA A 519 -3.01 26.15 -15.24
CA ALA A 519 -3.67 26.28 -13.96
C ALA A 519 -3.29 25.15 -12.99
N GLN A 520 -3.02 25.49 -11.74
CA GLN A 520 -2.91 24.56 -10.63
C GLN A 520 -4.19 24.69 -9.82
N VAL A 521 -4.98 23.61 -9.71
CA VAL A 521 -6.30 23.66 -9.07
C VAL A 521 -6.46 22.51 -8.10
N GLY A 522 -6.87 22.82 -6.87
CA GLY A 522 -7.11 21.83 -5.83
C GLY A 522 -7.74 22.43 -4.57
N LEU A 523 -7.89 21.61 -3.55
CA LEU A 523 -8.40 21.99 -2.24
C LEU A 523 -7.42 22.95 -1.56
N ALA A 524 -7.97 23.87 -0.75
CA ALA A 524 -7.18 24.85 -0.04
C ALA A 524 -6.34 24.18 1.07
N ILE A 525 -5.09 24.62 1.19
CA ILE A 525 -4.19 24.31 2.29
C ILE A 525 -3.88 25.59 3.07
N THR A 526 -3.73 25.47 4.39
CA THR A 526 -3.30 26.58 5.25
C THR A 526 -1.96 26.23 5.86
N SER A 527 -0.94 27.03 5.52
CA SER A 527 0.36 26.98 6.18
C SER A 527 0.35 27.95 7.36
N LEU A 528 0.68 27.47 8.56
CA LEU A 528 0.72 28.29 9.77
C LEU A 528 1.94 27.92 10.59
N VAL A 529 2.68 28.94 11.03
CA VAL A 529 3.75 28.78 12.01
C VAL A 529 3.54 29.74 13.17
N GLN A 530 3.63 29.19 14.38
CA GLN A 530 3.62 29.94 15.62
C GLN A 530 4.84 29.52 16.45
N PRO A 531 5.87 30.37 16.57
CA PRO A 531 6.99 30.09 17.44
C PRO A 531 6.57 29.94 18.90
N MET A 532 7.39 29.24 19.68
CA MET A 532 7.24 29.27 21.13
C MET A 532 7.34 30.71 21.64
N ARG A 533 6.70 30.95 22.80
CA ARG A 533 6.80 32.24 23.47
C ARG A 533 8.27 32.62 23.63
N ILE A 534 8.61 33.82 23.17
CA ILE A 534 9.95 34.37 23.36
C ILE A 534 10.12 34.72 24.84
N VAL A 535 11.12 34.09 25.46
CA VAL A 535 11.52 34.32 26.85
C VAL A 535 12.94 34.84 26.86
N VAL A 536 13.17 35.92 27.59
CA VAL A 536 14.48 36.56 27.73
C VAL A 536 14.84 36.64 29.21
N ASP A 537 16.11 36.42 29.53
CA ASP A 537 16.62 36.61 30.87
C ASP A 537 16.98 38.08 31.09
N THR A 538 16.41 38.67 32.13
CA THR A 538 16.68 40.03 32.56
C THR A 538 17.46 40.03 33.87
N GLN A 539 18.01 41.17 34.29
CA GLN A 539 18.63 41.29 35.64
C GLN A 539 17.65 40.96 36.79
N GLY A 540 16.33 41.07 36.54
CA GLY A 540 15.27 40.72 37.51
C GLY A 540 14.82 39.26 37.45
N GLY A 541 15.44 38.42 36.60
CA GLY A 541 15.02 37.06 36.32
C GLY A 541 14.41 36.89 34.93
N THR A 542 13.80 35.73 34.68
CA THR A 542 13.18 35.40 33.40
C THR A 542 11.96 36.28 33.10
N SER A 543 11.77 36.66 31.83
CA SER A 543 10.56 37.34 31.37
C SER A 543 9.32 36.43 31.35
N LEU A 544 9.47 35.14 31.67
CA LEU A 544 8.36 34.20 31.78
C LEU A 544 7.37 34.68 32.87
N GLY A 545 6.12 34.93 32.46
CA GLY A 545 5.07 35.47 33.33
C GLY A 545 5.14 36.99 33.55
N SER A 546 6.10 37.69 32.95
CA SER A 546 6.08 39.15 32.86
C SER A 546 5.16 39.61 31.72
N ILE A 547 4.71 40.85 31.80
CA ILE A 547 4.01 41.53 30.72
C ILE A 547 5.05 42.03 29.73
N THR A 548 4.84 41.73 28.47
CA THR A 548 5.78 42.05 27.40
C THR A 548 5.03 42.55 26.17
N ARG A 549 5.72 43.27 25.31
CA ARG A 549 5.16 43.74 24.03
C ARG A 549 6.15 43.46 22.92
N ILE A 550 5.67 42.89 21.83
CA ILE A 550 6.46 42.78 20.60
C ILE A 550 6.07 43.99 19.75
N ASN A 551 7.03 44.88 19.50
CA ASN A 551 6.78 46.08 18.71
C ASN A 551 6.96 45.81 17.21
N GLU A 552 7.98 45.02 16.89
CA GLU A 552 8.45 44.81 15.53
C GLU A 552 9.01 43.40 15.40
N ILE A 553 8.80 42.78 14.25
CA ILE A 553 9.47 41.56 13.84
C ILE A 553 10.19 41.82 12.51
N VAL A 554 11.38 41.25 12.35
CA VAL A 554 12.07 41.13 11.07
C VAL A 554 11.92 39.70 10.62
N ALA A 555 11.20 39.50 9.53
CA ALA A 555 10.99 38.19 8.91
C ALA A 555 11.85 38.07 7.66
N VAL A 556 12.57 36.96 7.52
CA VAL A 556 13.36 36.64 6.33
C VAL A 556 12.62 35.59 5.53
N PHE A 557 12.19 35.96 4.32
CA PHE A 557 11.47 35.08 3.41
C PHE A 557 12.36 34.61 2.26
N LEU A 558 12.09 33.40 1.79
CA LEU A 558 12.71 32.81 0.60
C LEU A 558 11.60 32.40 -0.38
N ASP A 559 11.72 32.81 -1.63
CA ASP A 559 10.86 32.51 -2.77
C ASP A 559 9.38 32.40 -2.38
N THR A 560 8.88 33.44 -1.70
CA THR A 560 7.54 33.48 -1.10
C THR A 560 6.62 34.34 -1.95
N GLY A 561 5.40 33.84 -2.21
CA GLY A 561 4.40 34.55 -3.02
C GLY A 561 3.36 35.29 -2.18
N ALA A 562 2.97 34.73 -1.03
CA ALA A 562 1.98 35.34 -0.15
C ALA A 562 2.15 34.88 1.29
N ALA A 563 2.00 35.82 2.23
CA ALA A 563 2.04 35.57 3.66
C ALA A 563 1.30 36.67 4.42
N GLN A 564 0.82 36.30 5.60
CA GLN A 564 0.15 37.17 6.55
C GLN A 564 0.86 37.07 7.90
N TYR A 565 0.84 38.14 8.69
CA TYR A 565 1.38 38.16 10.04
C TYR A 565 0.35 38.70 11.03
N GLY A 566 0.41 38.23 12.27
CA GLY A 566 -0.56 38.64 13.28
C GLY A 566 -0.18 38.22 14.69
N SER A 567 -0.94 38.76 15.64
CA SER A 567 -0.83 38.37 17.06
C SER A 567 -1.81 37.26 17.45
N SER A 568 -2.85 37.05 16.65
CA SER A 568 -3.85 35.97 16.74
C SER A 568 -4.42 35.69 15.34
N GLU A 569 -5.00 34.51 15.12
CA GLU A 569 -5.65 34.17 13.84
C GLU A 569 -6.83 35.10 13.48
N ASP A 570 -7.45 35.76 14.47
CA ASP A 570 -8.51 36.75 14.26
C ASP A 570 -7.98 38.15 13.87
N ASP A 571 -6.67 38.40 13.99
CA ASP A 571 -6.02 39.70 13.77
C ASP A 571 -4.76 39.50 12.91
N MET A 572 -5.01 39.24 11.62
CA MET A 572 -4.00 38.99 10.61
C MET A 572 -3.90 40.16 9.63
N HIS A 573 -2.69 40.46 9.21
CA HIS A 573 -2.38 41.50 8.23
C HIS A 573 -1.59 40.90 7.07
N ASP A 574 -2.00 41.25 5.85
CA ASP A 574 -1.28 40.86 4.64
C ASP A 574 0.10 41.53 4.60
N ILE A 575 1.10 40.77 4.14
CA ILE A 575 2.43 41.30 3.83
C ILE A 575 2.42 41.72 2.37
N ASP A 576 2.60 43.01 2.11
CA ASP A 576 2.76 43.54 0.76
C ASP A 576 4.20 43.35 0.28
N PHE A 577 4.45 42.24 -0.42
CA PHE A 577 5.73 41.95 -1.05
C PHE A 577 6.04 42.81 -2.28
N THR A 578 5.10 43.63 -2.73
CA THR A 578 5.27 44.53 -3.89
C THR A 578 5.78 45.92 -3.51
N ASP A 579 5.96 46.18 -2.20
CA ASP A 579 6.47 47.45 -1.70
C ASP A 579 7.88 47.74 -2.25
N GLU A 580 8.00 48.85 -3.00
CA GLU A 580 9.24 49.30 -3.64
C GLU A 580 10.39 49.55 -2.65
N ARG A 581 10.11 49.67 -1.35
CA ARG A 581 11.12 49.85 -0.30
C ARG A 581 11.81 48.55 0.06
N LEU A 582 11.24 47.39 -0.29
CA LEU A 582 11.82 46.09 -0.01
C LEU A 582 12.87 45.72 -1.06
N VAL A 583 13.95 45.07 -0.61
CA VAL A 583 14.97 44.53 -1.52
C VAL A 583 14.60 43.09 -1.81
N ASN A 584 14.15 42.83 -3.04
CA ASN A 584 13.83 41.49 -3.52
C ASN A 584 15.04 40.87 -4.24
N ASN A 585 15.53 39.75 -3.72
CA ASN A 585 16.64 38.97 -4.26
C ASN A 585 16.19 37.63 -4.87
N SER A 586 14.89 37.44 -5.13
CA SER A 586 14.36 36.21 -5.72
C SER A 586 14.88 36.04 -7.14
N GLU A 587 15.33 34.84 -7.49
CA GLU A 587 15.67 34.47 -8.88
C GLU A 587 14.41 34.12 -9.69
N ILE A 588 13.31 33.82 -9.01
CA ILE A 588 12.02 33.47 -9.62
C ILE A 588 11.15 34.74 -9.70
N THR A 589 10.79 35.10 -10.94
CA THR A 589 9.98 36.30 -11.19
C THR A 589 8.60 36.16 -10.54
N GLY A 590 8.19 37.19 -9.80
CA GLY A 590 6.90 37.23 -9.09
C GLY A 590 6.94 36.74 -7.65
N LEU A 591 8.04 36.14 -7.21
CA LEU A 591 8.26 35.74 -5.80
C LEU A 591 9.19 36.71 -5.09
N PHE A 592 9.15 36.69 -3.75
CA PHE A 592 9.94 37.55 -2.88
C PHE A 592 10.96 36.75 -2.05
N SER A 593 12.21 37.21 -2.08
CA SER A 593 13.31 36.73 -1.23
C SER A 593 14.03 37.91 -0.59
N GLY A 594 13.97 38.02 0.74
CA GLY A 594 14.55 39.17 1.44
C GLY A 594 14.00 39.35 2.85
N GLU A 595 14.38 40.47 3.45
CA GLU A 595 13.98 40.84 4.80
C GLU A 595 12.77 41.79 4.75
N VAL A 596 11.78 41.53 5.60
CA VAL A 596 10.62 42.41 5.78
C VAL A 596 10.51 42.81 7.25
N VAL A 597 10.42 44.11 7.49
CA VAL A 597 10.20 44.68 8.82
C VAL A 597 8.71 44.88 9.02
N LEU A 598 8.12 44.16 9.96
CA LEU A 598 6.69 44.12 10.22
C LEU A 598 6.40 44.72 11.59
N SER A 599 5.52 45.73 11.62
CA SER A 599 5.08 46.37 12.86
C SER A 599 3.93 45.57 13.48
N MET A 600 4.15 45.00 14.66
CA MET A 600 3.15 44.13 15.28
C MET A 600 1.97 44.96 15.83
N PRO A 601 0.72 44.55 15.57
CA PRO A 601 -0.48 45.26 16.06
C PRO A 601 -0.69 45.12 17.58
N GLY A 602 0.00 44.17 18.21
CA GLY A 602 -0.21 43.77 19.60
C GLY A 602 0.17 44.81 20.67
N GLY A 603 -0.53 44.71 21.80
CA GLY A 603 -0.26 45.46 23.02
C GLY A 603 0.60 44.70 24.03
N PHE A 604 0.64 45.21 25.25
CA PHE A 604 1.26 44.54 26.39
C PHE A 604 0.45 43.31 26.79
N THR A 605 1.04 42.12 26.65
CA THR A 605 0.40 40.84 26.96
C THR A 605 1.37 39.90 27.67
N SER A 606 0.83 38.84 28.27
CA SER A 606 1.61 37.77 28.88
C SER A 606 1.84 36.60 27.91
N GLN A 607 1.20 36.59 26.74
CA GLN A 607 1.23 35.47 25.79
C GLN A 607 2.15 35.73 24.59
N ASN A 608 2.37 36.98 24.19
CA ASN A 608 3.32 37.44 23.16
C ASN A 608 3.47 36.50 21.95
N SER A 609 2.33 36.14 21.35
CA SER A 609 2.28 35.27 20.17
C SER A 609 2.68 36.03 18.90
N ILE A 610 3.41 35.33 18.04
CA ILE A 610 3.70 35.71 16.66
C ILE A 610 3.12 34.60 15.79
N ILE A 611 2.31 34.97 14.81
CA ILE A 611 1.76 34.02 13.83
C ILE A 611 2.17 34.50 12.45
N ILE A 612 2.70 33.59 11.63
CA ILE A 612 2.84 33.76 10.18
C ILE A 612 1.95 32.71 9.52
N LYS A 613 1.12 33.13 8.57
CA LYS A 613 0.13 32.29 7.91
C LYS A 613 0.14 32.51 6.39
N SER A 614 -0.19 31.49 5.61
CA SER A 614 -0.49 31.62 4.18
C SER A 614 -1.62 30.69 3.78
N GLU A 615 -2.58 31.23 3.00
CA GLU A 615 -3.75 30.51 2.46
C GLU A 615 -3.82 30.57 0.92
N ALA A 616 -2.88 31.27 0.30
CA ALA A 616 -2.77 31.35 -1.14
C ALA A 616 -2.18 30.04 -1.69
N PRO A 617 -2.51 29.64 -2.93
CA PRO A 617 -1.87 28.52 -3.62
C PRO A 617 -0.45 28.89 -4.11
N LEU A 618 0.35 29.53 -3.24
CA LEU A 618 1.67 30.08 -3.50
C LEU A 618 2.64 29.65 -2.39
N PRO A 619 3.95 29.56 -2.69
CA PRO A 619 4.95 29.20 -1.70
C PRO A 619 5.04 30.21 -0.56
N CYS A 620 5.35 29.72 0.64
CA CYS A 620 5.71 30.52 1.79
C CYS A 620 6.84 29.83 2.57
N THR A 621 8.07 30.33 2.41
CA THR A 621 9.26 29.82 3.08
C THR A 621 9.81 30.88 4.00
N LEU A 622 9.67 30.64 5.30
CA LEU A 622 10.17 31.52 6.35
C LEU A 622 11.52 31.00 6.84
N ALA A 623 12.60 31.71 6.50
CA ALA A 623 13.96 31.33 6.84
C ALA A 623 14.35 31.79 8.26
N ALA A 624 13.86 32.94 8.71
CA ALA A 624 14.13 33.44 10.05
C ALA A 624 13.07 34.41 10.56
N LEU A 625 12.92 34.47 11.88
CA LEU A 625 12.12 35.47 12.60
C LEU A 625 12.97 36.08 13.72
N VAL A 626 13.09 37.41 13.71
CA VAL A 626 13.80 38.17 14.74
C VAL A 626 12.84 39.19 15.35
N ALA A 627 12.51 39.03 16.63
CA ALA A 627 11.57 39.92 17.31
C ALA A 627 12.30 40.99 18.13
N ARG A 628 11.77 42.22 18.11
CA ARG A 628 12.12 43.30 19.02
C ARG A 628 11.02 43.46 20.06
N MET A 629 11.37 43.27 21.33
CA MET A 629 10.40 43.27 22.42
C MET A 629 10.79 44.22 23.57
N ASP A 630 9.76 44.81 24.18
CA ASP A 630 9.86 45.53 25.44
C ASP A 630 9.32 44.66 26.58
N VAL A 631 10.05 44.65 27.71
CA VAL A 631 9.63 43.99 28.94
C VAL A 631 9.28 45.04 29.98
N THR A 632 8.07 44.97 30.53
CA THR A 632 7.67 45.81 31.66
C THR A 632 7.63 45.00 32.95
N GLY A 633 7.94 45.65 34.07
CA GLY A 633 7.79 45.05 35.40
C GLY A 633 6.32 44.70 35.69
N ARG A 634 6.11 43.73 36.57
CA ARG A 634 4.80 43.18 36.96
C ARG A 634 3.73 44.21 37.29
#